data_AF-A0A820GR52-F1
#
_entry.id   AF-A0A820GR52-F1
#
_cell.length_a   1.000
_cell.length_b   1.000
_cell.length_c   1.000
_cell.angle_alpha   90.00
_cell.angle_beta   90.00
_cell.angle_gamma   90.00
#
_symmetry.space_group_name_H-M   'P 1'
#
loop_
_entity.id
_entity.type
_entity.pdbx_description
1 polymer ?
#
loop_
_entity_poly.entity_id
_entity_poly.type
_entity_poly.pdbx_seq_one_letter_code
_entity_poly.pdbx_strand_id
1 'polypeptide(L)'
;VIHIIVFNACAQILNDRGEEIGGKLLHQMPKHFHNDNVLLTSAIDMLMKFGDVQSAEKLFRMIEKKNIVTFGAMMNGYNINNEPLKCLQLLDDIKQHGFILNEFVSTILINACARLGMISKCQLVIDQIPSYLYNNQHIRNSLIHMWGKAGSVENAQKIFQSIDNPDVITYNAM
;
A
#
# COMPACT_ATOMS: atom_id res chain seq x y z
N VAL A 1 26.46 -9.63 -4.30
CA VAL A 1 26.35 -9.96 -2.85
C VAL A 1 25.01 -9.51 -2.26
N ILE A 2 24.53 -8.29 -2.52
CA ILE A 2 23.20 -7.80 -2.05
C ILE A 2 22.03 -8.62 -2.64
N HIS A 3 22.06 -8.87 -3.95
CA HIS A 3 21.12 -9.82 -4.54
C HIS A 3 21.28 -11.22 -3.97
N ILE A 4 22.44 -11.66 -3.48
CA ILE A 4 22.64 -13.04 -3.02
C ILE A 4 21.98 -13.28 -1.66
N ILE A 5 21.87 -12.28 -0.77
CA ILE A 5 21.15 -12.46 0.52
C ILE A 5 19.64 -12.44 0.28
N VAL A 6 19.14 -11.49 -0.50
CA VAL A 6 17.73 -11.43 -0.88
C VAL A 6 17.36 -12.65 -1.74
N PHE A 7 18.23 -13.08 -2.64
CA PHE A 7 18.04 -14.24 -3.51
C PHE A 7 18.29 -15.58 -2.80
N ASN A 8 19.14 -15.65 -1.76
CA ASN A 8 19.24 -16.85 -0.91
C ASN A 8 18.02 -16.96 0.02
N ALA A 9 17.52 -15.84 0.54
CA ALA A 9 16.18 -15.80 1.12
C ALA A 9 15.16 -16.24 0.06
N CYS A 10 15.27 -15.78 -1.20
CA CYS A 10 14.44 -16.25 -2.31
C CYS A 10 14.68 -17.67 -2.84
N ALA A 11 15.78 -18.31 -2.50
CA ALA A 11 16.06 -19.69 -2.88
C ALA A 11 15.58 -20.64 -1.77
N GLN A 12 15.55 -20.18 -0.51
CA GLN A 12 14.85 -20.84 0.60
C GLN A 12 13.32 -20.67 0.51
N ILE A 13 12.81 -19.66 -0.21
CA ILE A 13 11.37 -19.39 -0.51
C ILE A 13 10.62 -20.62 -1.07
N LEU A 14 11.28 -21.55 -1.74
CA LEU A 14 10.59 -22.71 -2.33
C LEU A 14 10.23 -23.81 -1.32
N ASN A 15 10.73 -23.76 -0.07
CA ASN A 15 10.58 -24.89 0.86
C ASN A 15 10.08 -24.60 2.29
N ASP A 16 10.06 -23.36 2.81
CA ASP A 16 9.64 -23.13 4.22
C ASP A 16 8.68 -21.92 4.44
N ARG A 17 7.90 -22.02 5.52
CA ARG A 17 6.83 -21.07 5.93
C ARG A 17 7.40 -19.68 6.25
N GLY A 18 6.73 -18.62 5.78
CA GLY A 18 7.16 -17.21 5.92
C GLY A 18 7.57 -16.77 7.33
N GLU A 19 6.94 -17.33 8.37
CA GLU A 19 7.24 -17.02 9.79
C GLU A 19 8.69 -17.35 10.21
N GLU A 20 9.30 -18.40 9.67
CA GLU A 20 10.68 -18.75 10.00
C GLU A 20 11.69 -17.79 9.33
N ILE A 21 11.29 -17.22 8.19
CA ILE A 21 12.10 -16.29 7.40
C ILE A 21 12.20 -14.93 8.11
N GLY A 22 11.07 -14.41 8.60
CA GLY A 22 11.03 -13.15 9.34
C GLY A 22 11.88 -13.18 10.61
N GLY A 23 11.82 -14.29 11.35
CA GLY A 23 12.68 -14.51 12.53
C GLY A 23 14.17 -14.48 12.19
N LYS A 24 14.61 -15.20 11.16
CA LYS A 24 16.02 -15.22 10.73
C LYS A 24 16.48 -13.84 10.25
N LEU A 25 15.66 -13.14 9.48
CA LEU A 25 15.97 -11.78 9.02
C LEU A 25 16.15 -10.83 10.21
N LEU A 26 15.26 -10.86 11.21
CA LEU A 26 15.38 -10.00 12.38
C LEU A 26 16.61 -10.30 13.24
N HIS A 27 16.98 -11.57 13.39
CA HIS A 27 18.10 -11.98 14.26
C HIS A 27 19.47 -11.95 13.58
N GLN A 28 19.55 -12.23 12.29
CA GLN A 28 20.81 -12.44 11.57
C GLN A 28 21.20 -11.28 10.66
N MET A 29 20.36 -10.24 10.53
CA MET A 29 20.67 -9.10 9.68
C MET A 29 21.90 -8.35 10.21
N PRO A 30 22.96 -8.19 9.40
CA PRO A 30 24.12 -7.41 9.81
C PRO A 30 23.78 -5.95 10.09
N LYS A 31 24.43 -5.35 11.11
CA LYS A 31 24.21 -3.95 11.52
C LYS A 31 24.35 -2.92 10.39
N HIS A 32 25.20 -3.16 9.41
CA HIS A 32 25.40 -2.24 8.29
C HIS A 32 24.20 -2.17 7.34
N PHE A 33 23.33 -3.18 7.32
CA PHE A 33 22.11 -3.18 6.52
C PHE A 33 20.92 -2.50 7.19
N HIS A 34 21.02 -2.15 8.47
CA HIS A 34 19.93 -1.49 9.21
C HIS A 34 19.60 -0.09 8.67
N ASN A 35 20.53 0.51 7.90
CA ASN A 35 20.35 1.82 7.29
C ASN A 35 19.97 1.77 5.81
N ASP A 36 19.84 0.58 5.22
CA ASP A 36 19.45 0.42 3.81
C ASP A 36 17.92 0.34 3.70
N ASN A 37 17.29 1.50 3.53
CA ASN A 37 15.84 1.62 3.35
C ASN A 37 15.31 0.79 2.17
N VAL A 38 16.09 0.64 1.08
CA VAL A 38 15.65 -0.09 -0.11
C VAL A 38 15.59 -1.59 0.19
N LEU A 39 16.64 -2.10 0.84
CA LEU A 39 16.69 -3.49 1.29
C LEU A 39 15.57 -3.79 2.29
N LEU A 40 15.40 -2.94 3.31
CA LEU A 40 14.37 -3.14 4.34
C LEU A 40 12.96 -3.05 3.75
N THR A 41 12.72 -2.11 2.82
CA THR A 41 11.42 -2.01 2.12
C THR A 41 11.14 -3.25 1.27
N SER A 42 12.16 -3.81 0.59
CA SER A 42 12.02 -5.03 -0.20
C SER A 42 11.75 -6.26 0.69
N ALA A 43 12.40 -6.35 1.85
CA ALA A 43 12.14 -7.39 2.84
C ALA A 43 10.71 -7.30 3.42
N ILE A 44 10.22 -6.09 3.70
CA ILE A 44 8.84 -5.86 4.12
C ILE A 44 7.86 -6.35 3.06
N ASP A 45 8.02 -5.91 1.80
CA ASP A 45 7.14 -6.33 0.70
C ASP A 45 7.10 -7.86 0.55
N MET A 46 8.27 -8.50 0.67
CA MET A 46 8.38 -9.96 0.66
C MET A 46 7.63 -10.61 1.83
N LEU A 47 7.88 -10.20 3.07
CA LEU A 47 7.24 -10.78 4.26
C LEU A 47 5.72 -10.60 4.22
N MET A 48 5.24 -9.44 3.79
CA MET A 48 3.81 -9.21 3.61
C MET A 48 3.21 -10.15 2.55
N LYS A 49 3.92 -10.43 1.44
CA LYS A 49 3.47 -11.41 0.43
C LYS A 49 3.42 -12.85 0.95
N PHE A 50 4.26 -13.20 1.92
CA PHE A 50 4.23 -14.50 2.60
C PHE A 50 3.28 -14.58 3.80
N GLY A 51 2.61 -13.47 4.14
CA GLY A 51 1.69 -13.41 5.27
C GLY A 51 2.35 -13.28 6.64
N ASP A 52 3.69 -13.13 6.71
CA ASP A 52 4.37 -12.81 7.97
C ASP A 52 4.28 -11.30 8.26
N VAL A 53 3.07 -10.87 8.58
CA VAL A 53 2.74 -9.47 8.88
C VAL A 53 3.49 -8.99 10.13
N GLN A 54 3.69 -9.85 11.12
CA GLN A 54 4.33 -9.48 12.38
C GLN A 54 5.81 -9.13 12.19
N SER A 55 6.55 -9.93 11.41
CA SER A 55 7.96 -9.63 11.14
C SER A 55 8.10 -8.40 10.24
N ALA A 56 7.20 -8.21 9.27
CA ALA A 56 7.15 -7.01 8.46
C ALA A 56 6.90 -5.74 9.29
N GLU A 57 5.96 -5.78 10.25
CA GLU A 57 5.70 -4.69 11.19
C GLU A 57 6.93 -4.36 12.04
N LYS A 58 7.68 -5.38 12.49
CA LYS A 58 8.94 -5.18 13.24
C LYS A 58 10.00 -4.51 12.38
N LEU A 59 10.23 -4.98 11.16
CA LEU A 59 11.19 -4.36 10.23
C LEU A 59 10.77 -2.92 9.90
N PHE A 60 9.48 -2.68 9.67
CA PHE A 60 8.97 -1.34 9.42
C PHE A 60 9.29 -0.39 10.58
N ARG A 61 9.11 -0.83 11.83
CA ARG A 61 9.48 -0.03 13.02
C ARG A 61 10.98 0.25 13.12
N MET A 62 11.82 -0.69 12.70
CA MET A 62 13.29 -0.54 12.72
C MET A 62 13.83 0.49 11.71
N ILE A 63 13.08 0.80 10.64
CA ILE A 63 13.50 1.80 9.65
C ILE A 63 13.47 3.20 10.30
N GLU A 64 14.64 3.81 10.51
CA GLU A 64 14.75 5.15 11.09
C GLU A 64 14.22 6.23 10.15
N LYS A 65 14.60 6.17 8.86
CA LYS A 65 14.23 7.17 7.85
C LYS A 65 13.23 6.62 6.87
N LYS A 66 11.99 6.42 7.30
CA LYS A 66 10.91 5.97 6.41
C LYS A 66 10.70 6.97 5.27
N ASN A 67 10.31 6.47 4.10
CA ASN A 67 9.86 7.31 2.99
C ASN A 67 8.52 6.79 2.45
N ILE A 68 7.93 7.51 1.50
CA ILE A 68 6.62 7.17 0.93
C ILE A 68 6.58 5.76 0.31
N VAL A 69 7.72 5.25 -0.18
CA VAL A 69 7.82 3.91 -0.76
C VAL A 69 7.73 2.84 0.33
N THR A 70 8.41 3.05 1.47
CA THR A 70 8.32 2.17 2.64
C THR A 70 6.88 2.09 3.18
N PHE A 71 6.19 3.23 3.27
CA PHE A 71 4.77 3.25 3.63
C PHE A 71 3.92 2.49 2.60
N GLY A 72 4.13 2.74 1.31
CA GLY A 72 3.42 2.05 0.23
C GLY A 72 3.56 0.53 0.29
N ALA A 73 4.77 0.01 0.53
CA ALA A 73 5.01 -1.42 0.70
C ALA A 73 4.20 -2.01 1.88
N MET A 74 4.23 -1.34 3.03
CA MET A 74 3.51 -1.79 4.22
C MET A 74 1.99 -1.73 4.02
N MET A 75 1.48 -0.64 3.46
CA MET A 75 0.05 -0.42 3.21
C MET A 75 -0.51 -1.42 2.19
N ASN A 76 0.22 -1.64 1.09
CA ASN A 76 -0.15 -2.68 0.12
C ASN A 76 -0.15 -4.06 0.77
N GLY A 77 0.85 -4.33 1.61
CA GLY A 77 0.95 -5.53 2.42
C GLY A 77 -0.30 -5.76 3.28
N TYR A 78 -0.78 -4.74 3.99
CA TYR A 78 -2.00 -4.87 4.80
C TYR A 78 -3.21 -5.17 3.93
N ASN A 79 -3.29 -4.60 2.73
CA ASN A 79 -4.36 -4.93 1.82
C ASN A 79 -4.32 -6.42 1.43
N ILE A 80 -3.20 -6.94 0.96
CA ILE A 80 -3.13 -8.35 0.54
C ILE A 80 -3.39 -9.34 1.70
N ASN A 81 -3.12 -8.94 2.94
CA ASN A 81 -3.36 -9.73 4.15
C ASN A 81 -4.75 -9.52 4.79
N ASN A 82 -5.72 -8.95 4.07
CA ASN A 82 -7.07 -8.70 4.56
C ASN A 82 -7.17 -7.77 5.78
N GLU A 83 -6.23 -6.83 5.92
CA GLU A 83 -6.21 -5.82 6.99
C GLU A 83 -6.36 -4.37 6.46
N PRO A 84 -7.38 -4.04 5.65
CA PRO A 84 -7.52 -2.70 5.04
C PRO A 84 -7.68 -1.57 6.09
N LEU A 85 -8.12 -1.88 7.31
CA LEU A 85 -8.16 -0.92 8.41
C LEU A 85 -6.76 -0.44 8.81
N LYS A 86 -5.78 -1.36 8.94
CA LYS A 86 -4.39 -1.00 9.26
C LYS A 86 -3.73 -0.23 8.12
N CYS A 87 -4.09 -0.56 6.87
CA CYS A 87 -3.68 0.24 5.72
C CYS A 87 -4.10 1.72 5.88
N LEU A 88 -5.35 1.98 6.25
CA LEU A 88 -5.83 3.35 6.44
C LEU A 88 -5.24 4.03 7.69
N GLN A 89 -4.91 3.29 8.74
CA GLN A 89 -4.26 3.85 9.94
C GLN A 89 -2.88 4.45 9.62
N LEU A 90 -2.14 3.87 8.67
CA LEU A 90 -0.85 4.42 8.22
C LEU A 90 -0.98 5.76 7.49
N LEU A 91 -2.19 6.19 7.10
CA LEU A 91 -2.40 7.52 6.52
C LEU A 91 -2.08 8.63 7.52
N ASP A 92 -2.41 8.43 8.81
CA ASP A 92 -2.10 9.43 9.84
C ASP A 92 -0.59 9.52 10.07
N ASP A 93 0.12 8.39 10.03
CA ASP A 93 1.59 8.37 10.12
C ASP A 93 2.23 9.09 8.93
N ILE A 94 1.73 8.90 7.70
CA ILE A 94 2.19 9.62 6.50
C ILE A 94 2.07 11.14 6.71
N LYS A 95 0.93 11.61 7.24
CA LYS A 95 0.70 13.04 7.51
C LYS A 95 1.64 13.57 8.59
N GLN A 96 1.85 12.82 9.67
CA GLN A 96 2.76 13.22 10.75
C GLN A 96 4.20 13.35 10.26
N HIS A 97 4.62 12.55 9.28
CA HIS A 97 5.92 12.66 8.64
C HIS A 97 5.99 13.76 7.57
N GLY A 98 4.87 14.45 7.27
CA GLY A 98 4.80 15.50 6.27
C GLY A 98 4.91 15.00 4.82
N PHE A 99 4.61 13.73 4.57
CA PHE A 99 4.69 13.17 3.21
C PHE A 99 3.44 13.49 2.40
N ILE A 100 3.65 13.80 1.12
CA ILE A 100 2.60 13.98 0.12
C ILE A 100 2.32 12.62 -0.54
N LEU A 101 1.05 12.29 -0.74
CA LEU A 101 0.66 11.07 -1.43
C LEU A 101 1.13 11.11 -2.90
N ASN A 102 1.71 10.00 -3.35
CA ASN A 102 1.92 9.76 -4.78
C ASN A 102 0.78 8.90 -5.35
N GLU A 103 0.79 8.69 -6.65
CA GLU A 103 -0.24 7.90 -7.35
C GLU A 103 -0.37 6.49 -6.79
N PHE A 104 0.77 5.84 -6.49
CA PHE A 104 0.81 4.48 -5.94
C PHE A 104 0.12 4.39 -4.57
N VAL A 105 0.51 5.22 -3.61
CA VAL A 105 -0.07 5.22 -2.26
C VAL A 105 -1.54 5.65 -2.28
N SER A 106 -1.90 6.61 -3.13
CA SER A 106 -3.30 7.02 -3.32
C SER A 106 -4.15 5.83 -3.79
N THR A 107 -3.67 5.09 -4.79
CA THR A 107 -4.36 3.89 -5.30
C THR A 107 -4.53 2.82 -4.22
N ILE A 108 -3.51 2.59 -3.40
CA ILE A 108 -3.57 1.64 -2.27
C ILE A 108 -4.65 2.04 -1.25
N LEU A 109 -4.73 3.33 -0.89
CA LEU A 109 -5.74 3.86 0.02
C LEU A 109 -7.15 3.75 -0.55
N ILE A 110 -7.33 4.09 -1.83
CA ILE A 110 -8.61 3.96 -2.53
C ILE A 110 -9.07 2.50 -2.54
N ASN A 111 -8.16 1.55 -2.81
CA ASN A 111 -8.48 0.13 -2.77
C ASN A 111 -8.84 -0.35 -1.35
N ALA A 112 -8.14 0.13 -0.31
CA ALA A 112 -8.49 -0.18 1.07
C ALA A 112 -9.90 0.33 1.43
N CYS A 113 -10.25 1.54 1.01
CA CYS A 113 -11.60 2.10 1.16
C CYS A 113 -12.66 1.29 0.41
N ALA A 114 -12.38 0.90 -0.83
CA ALA A 114 -13.29 0.09 -1.65
C ALA A 114 -13.61 -1.24 -0.97
N ARG A 115 -12.61 -1.86 -0.33
CA ARG A 115 -12.78 -3.13 0.40
C ARG A 115 -13.52 -2.99 1.72
N LEU A 116 -13.43 -1.83 2.36
CA LEU A 116 -14.18 -1.53 3.58
C LEU A 116 -15.63 -1.14 3.30
N GLY A 117 -15.91 -0.53 2.14
CA GLY A 117 -17.24 -0.06 1.77
C GLY A 117 -17.79 1.06 2.65
N MET A 118 -16.95 1.72 3.45
CA MET A 118 -17.36 2.77 4.38
C MET A 118 -17.23 4.15 3.73
N ILE A 119 -18.37 4.78 3.41
CA ILE A 119 -18.43 6.12 2.79
C ILE A 119 -17.61 7.16 3.55
N SER A 120 -17.67 7.17 4.89
CA SER A 120 -16.92 8.11 5.72
C SER A 120 -15.40 8.00 5.51
N LYS A 121 -14.88 6.78 5.34
CA LYS A 121 -13.45 6.54 5.09
C LYS A 121 -13.06 6.87 3.65
N CYS A 122 -13.95 6.61 2.70
CA CYS A 122 -13.77 6.99 1.29
C CYS A 122 -13.54 8.51 1.17
N GLN A 123 -14.40 9.31 1.83
CA GLN A 123 -14.26 10.76 1.82
C GLN A 123 -12.95 11.22 2.47
N LEU A 124 -12.61 10.67 3.65
CA LEU A 124 -11.35 10.99 4.33
C LEU A 124 -10.12 10.74 3.45
N VAL A 125 -10.10 9.67 2.66
CA VAL A 125 -9.00 9.39 1.72
C VAL A 125 -8.99 10.40 0.58
N ILE A 126 -10.14 10.68 -0.03
CA ILE A 126 -10.26 11.65 -1.14
C ILE A 126 -9.71 13.02 -0.72
N ASP A 127 -10.05 13.48 0.47
CA ASP A 127 -9.62 14.79 0.98
C ASP A 127 -8.09 14.91 1.14
N GLN A 128 -7.36 13.79 1.13
CA GLN A 128 -5.89 13.77 1.17
C GLN A 128 -5.23 13.63 -0.20
N ILE A 129 -5.99 13.31 -1.25
CA ILE A 129 -5.43 13.15 -2.59
C ILE A 129 -5.06 14.55 -3.13
N PRO A 130 -3.80 14.79 -3.51
CA PRO A 130 -3.40 16.05 -4.13
C PRO A 130 -4.22 16.36 -5.38
N SER A 131 -4.55 17.64 -5.58
CA SER A 131 -5.37 18.09 -6.72
C SER A 131 -4.80 17.68 -8.08
N TYR A 132 -3.47 17.66 -8.23
CA TYR A 132 -2.82 17.22 -9.46
C TYR A 132 -2.98 15.71 -9.72
N LEU A 133 -3.15 14.88 -8.68
CA LEU A 133 -3.45 13.45 -8.82
C LEU A 133 -4.94 13.21 -9.04
N TYR A 134 -5.82 14.04 -8.49
CA TYR A 134 -7.27 13.89 -8.65
C TYR A 134 -7.71 13.98 -10.12
N ASN A 135 -6.93 14.67 -10.96
CA ASN A 135 -7.18 14.76 -12.41
C ASN A 135 -6.58 13.61 -13.22
N ASN A 136 -5.78 12.73 -12.61
CA ASN A 136 -5.28 11.54 -13.27
C ASN A 136 -6.44 10.56 -13.51
N GLN A 137 -6.61 10.12 -14.75
CA GLN A 137 -7.67 9.21 -15.17
C GLN A 137 -7.65 7.86 -14.44
N HIS A 138 -6.46 7.32 -14.14
CA HIS A 138 -6.32 6.09 -13.35
C HIS A 138 -6.84 6.25 -11.92
N ILE A 139 -6.56 7.41 -11.29
CA ILE A 139 -7.09 7.74 -9.97
C ILE A 139 -8.60 7.89 -10.03
N ARG A 140 -9.14 8.61 -11.02
CA ARG A 140 -10.59 8.78 -11.18
C ARG A 140 -11.32 7.45 -11.41
N ASN A 141 -10.79 6.57 -12.26
CA ASN A 141 -11.34 5.23 -12.47
C ASN A 141 -11.36 4.41 -11.15
N SER A 142 -10.28 4.51 -10.36
CA SER A 142 -10.21 3.87 -9.05
C SER A 142 -11.24 4.44 -8.07
N LEU A 143 -11.48 5.76 -8.09
CA LEU A 143 -12.48 6.43 -7.26
C LEU A 143 -13.91 6.04 -7.64
N ILE A 144 -14.22 5.91 -8.93
CA ILE A 144 -15.52 5.41 -9.42
C ILE A 144 -15.78 4.01 -8.85
N HIS A 145 -14.81 3.10 -9.02
CA HIS A 145 -14.92 1.73 -8.49
C HIS A 145 -15.09 1.73 -6.95
N MET A 146 -14.32 2.56 -6.23
CA MET A 146 -14.44 2.69 -4.77
C MET A 146 -15.84 3.13 -4.35
N TRP A 147 -16.40 4.16 -4.99
CA TRP A 147 -17.74 4.63 -4.67
C TRP A 147 -18.82 3.60 -4.98
N GLY A 148 -18.67 2.85 -6.08
CA GLY A 148 -19.54 1.72 -6.40
C GLY A 148 -19.52 0.65 -5.31
N LYS A 149 -18.32 0.28 -4.82
CA LYS A 149 -18.18 -0.69 -3.71
C LYS A 149 -18.72 -0.18 -2.38
N ALA A 150 -18.66 1.12 -2.13
CA ALA A 150 -19.26 1.75 -0.96
C ALA A 150 -20.77 1.97 -1.08
N GLY A 151 -21.39 1.58 -2.20
CA GLY A 151 -22.83 1.72 -2.45
C GLY A 151 -23.29 3.13 -2.83
N SER A 152 -22.36 4.06 -3.06
CA SER A 152 -22.66 5.46 -3.36
C SER A 152 -22.61 5.73 -4.87
N VAL A 153 -23.61 5.21 -5.60
CA VAL A 153 -23.72 5.36 -7.06
C VAL A 153 -23.71 6.82 -7.50
N GLU A 154 -24.33 7.72 -6.72
CA GLU A 154 -24.35 9.15 -7.03
C GLU A 154 -22.94 9.76 -7.13
N ASN A 155 -22.05 9.44 -6.18
CA ASN A 155 -20.68 9.94 -6.19
C ASN A 155 -19.84 9.29 -7.31
N ALA A 156 -20.06 8.01 -7.60
CA ALA A 156 -19.44 7.35 -8.75
C ALA A 156 -19.82 8.05 -10.07
N GLN A 157 -21.12 8.32 -10.25
CA GLN A 157 -21.65 8.99 -11.44
C GLN A 157 -21.16 10.43 -11.58
N LYS A 158 -21.06 11.18 -10.47
CA LYS A 158 -20.48 12.54 -10.47
C LYS A 158 -19.05 12.56 -11.00
N ILE A 159 -18.22 11.61 -10.58
CA ILE A 159 -16.84 11.51 -11.07
C ILE A 159 -16.83 11.10 -12.55
N PHE A 160 -17.61 10.09 -12.93
CA PHE A 160 -17.72 9.63 -14.32
C PHE A 160 -18.09 10.77 -15.28
N GLN A 161 -19.09 11.57 -14.93
CA GLN A 161 -19.55 12.71 -15.74
C GLN A 161 -18.53 13.85 -15.84
N SER A 162 -17.56 13.91 -14.93
CA SER A 162 -16.48 14.91 -14.94
C SER A 162 -15.26 14.51 -15.80
N ILE A 163 -15.29 13.32 -16.42
CA ILE A 163 -14.23 12.82 -17.30
C ILE A 163 -14.56 13.21 -18.75
N ASP A 164 -13.73 14.05 -19.36
CA ASP A 164 -13.95 14.54 -20.72
C ASP A 164 -13.85 13.43 -21.78
N ASN A 165 -12.96 12.45 -21.58
CA ASN A 165 -12.70 11.34 -22.51
C ASN A 165 -12.59 9.99 -21.77
N PRO A 166 -13.72 9.36 -21.38
CA PRO A 166 -13.73 8.09 -20.67
C PRO A 166 -13.16 6.96 -21.52
N ASP A 167 -12.26 6.17 -20.96
CA ASP A 167 -11.71 4.97 -21.60
C ASP A 167 -12.55 3.72 -21.27
N VAL A 168 -12.16 2.57 -21.84
CA VAL A 168 -12.82 1.28 -21.59
C VAL A 168 -12.83 0.93 -20.09
N ILE A 169 -11.79 1.30 -19.34
CA ILE A 169 -11.70 1.06 -17.90
C ILE A 169 -12.72 1.94 -17.15
N THR A 170 -12.89 3.19 -17.58
CA THR A 170 -13.89 4.12 -17.02
C THR A 170 -15.31 3.58 -17.20
N TYR A 171 -15.64 3.07 -18.39
CA TYR A 171 -16.94 2.44 -18.64
C TYR A 171 -17.14 1.15 -17.82
N ASN A 172 -16.10 0.33 -17.67
CA ASN A 172 -16.16 -0.90 -16.87
C ASN A 172 -16.22 -0.65 -15.36
N ALA A 173 -15.86 0.56 -14.90
CA ALA A 173 -15.86 0.92 -13.49
C ALA A 173 -17.24 1.37 -12.99
N MET A 174 -18.13 1.82 -13.90
CA MET A 174 -19.55 2.14 -13.62
C MET A 174 -20.41 0.88 -13.55
#